data_AF-T0ZJ71-F1
#
_entry.id   AF-T0ZJ71-F1
#
_cell.length_a   1.000
_cell.length_b   1.000
_cell.length_c   1.000
_cell.angle_alpha   90.00
_cell.angle_beta   90.00
_cell.angle_gamma   90.00
#
_symmetry.space_group_name_H-M   'P 1'
#
loop_
_entity.id
_entity.type
_entity.pdbx_description
1 polymer ?
#
loop_
_entity_poly.entity_id
_entity_poly.type
_entity_poly.pdbx_seq_one_letter_code
_entity_poly.pdbx_strand_id
1 'polypeptide(L)' 'LMVTADHATPCVLKGHSSDPVPLLLVGGPSARGRNPEARKFSERSGKEGALGLLTGPEIMGRLARRHDPTHD' A
#
# COMPACT_ATOMS: atom_id res chain seq x y z
N LEU A 1 1.91 7.56 -8.01
CA LEU A 1 1.57 6.22 -8.56
C LEU A 1 1.25 5.30 -7.39
N MET A 2 0.26 4.44 -7.54
CA MET A 2 -0.12 3.44 -6.53
C MET A 2 -0.32 2.07 -7.19
N VAL A 3 0.22 1.01 -6.60
CA VAL A 3 0.13 -0.36 -7.10
C VAL A 3 -0.25 -1.30 -5.96
N THR A 4 -1.26 -2.14 -6.18
CA THR A 4 -1.69 -3.20 -5.26
C THR A 4 -2.53 -4.22 -6.03
N ALA A 5 -3.09 -5.20 -5.33
CA ALA A 5 -4.09 -6.13 -5.86
C ALA A 5 -5.43 -5.88 -5.17
N ASP A 6 -6.52 -6.39 -5.73
CA ASP A 6 -7.84 -6.35 -5.11
C ASP A 6 -8.01 -7.46 -4.06
N HIS A 7 -7.32 -8.59 -4.21
CA HIS A 7 -7.32 -9.70 -3.24
C HIS A 7 -6.12 -10.66 -3.44
N ALA A 8 -5.92 -11.58 -2.50
CA ALA A 8 -4.92 -12.65 -2.57
C ALA A 8 -5.51 -13.96 -3.12
N THR A 9 -4.74 -14.69 -3.94
CA THR A 9 -5.09 -16.01 -4.48
C THR A 9 -3.95 -17.03 -4.28
N PRO A 10 -3.67 -17.47 -3.04
CA PRO A 10 -2.55 -18.37 -2.78
C PRO A 10 -2.68 -19.71 -3.54
N CYS A 11 -1.62 -20.13 -4.24
CA CYS A 11 -1.60 -21.37 -5.02
C CYS A 11 -2.02 -22.61 -4.22
N VAL A 12 -1.65 -22.65 -2.93
CA VAL A 12 -1.98 -23.77 -2.02
C VAL A 12 -3.48 -23.88 -1.74
N LEU A 13 -4.22 -22.77 -1.79
CA LEU A 13 -5.66 -22.72 -1.57
C LEU A 13 -6.46 -22.87 -2.88
N LYS A 14 -5.84 -22.56 -4.03
CA LYS A 14 -6.51 -22.51 -5.35
C LYS A 14 -7.79 -21.66 -5.33
N GLY A 15 -7.80 -20.61 -4.51
CA GLY A 15 -8.94 -19.76 -4.28
C GLY A 15 -8.53 -18.47 -3.56
N HIS A 16 -9.52 -17.60 -3.34
CA HIS A 16 -9.29 -16.34 -2.64
C HIS A 16 -8.98 -16.57 -1.16
N SER A 17 -8.12 -15.73 -0.59
CA SER A 17 -7.91 -15.64 0.86
C SER A 17 -8.11 -14.22 1.37
N SER A 18 -8.26 -14.09 2.69
CA SER A 18 -8.34 -12.81 3.40
C SER A 18 -6.96 -12.28 3.80
N ASP A 19 -5.87 -12.88 3.30
CA ASP A 19 -4.53 -12.39 3.55
C ASP A 19 -4.37 -10.99 2.93
N PRO A 20 -3.69 -10.06 3.62
CA PRO A 20 -3.46 -8.73 3.08
C PRO A 20 -2.53 -8.78 1.85
N VAL A 21 -2.77 -7.87 0.91
CA VAL A 21 -1.95 -7.71 -0.29
C VAL A 21 -1.00 -6.51 -0.14
N PRO A 22 0.20 -6.56 -0.76
CA PRO A 22 1.15 -5.45 -0.65
C PRO A 22 0.63 -4.20 -1.38
N LEU A 23 0.85 -3.03 -0.77
CA LEU A 23 0.53 -1.72 -1.33
C LEU A 23 1.82 -0.91 -1.52
N LEU A 24 2.07 -0.47 -2.75
CA LEU A 24 3.17 0.43 -3.09
C LEU A 24 2.62 1.81 -3.45
N LEU A 25 3.13 2.84 -2.76
CA LEU A 25 2.84 4.24 -3.06
C LEU A 25 4.15 4.96 -3.40
N VAL A 26 4.20 5.57 -4.58
CA VAL A 26 5.38 6.29 -5.08
C VAL A 26 5.01 7.74 -5.41
N GLY A 27 5.71 8.66 -4.76
CA GLY A 27 5.61 10.10 -4.98
C GLY A 27 4.45 10.77 -4.22
N GLY A 28 4.54 12.10 -4.11
CA GLY A 28 3.56 12.94 -3.41
C GLY A 28 3.70 12.93 -1.87
N PRO A 29 2.97 13.82 -1.17
CA PRO A 29 3.05 13.96 0.29
C PRO A 29 2.66 12.68 1.05
N SER A 30 1.73 11.90 0.50
CA SER A 30 1.28 10.64 1.09
C SER A 30 2.34 9.52 1.05
N ALA A 31 3.41 9.66 0.26
CA ALA A 31 4.55 8.73 0.24
C ALA A 31 5.64 9.07 1.27
N ARG A 32 5.34 9.99 2.21
CA ARG A 32 6.27 10.41 3.27
C ARG A 32 6.23 9.39 4.40
N GLY A 33 7.37 8.80 4.71
CA GLY A 33 7.50 7.65 5.61
C GLY A 33 8.15 6.48 4.86
N ARG A 34 9.42 6.23 5.16
CA ARG A 34 10.18 5.09 4.61
C ARG A 34 10.60 4.21 5.76
N ASN A 35 10.36 2.91 5.62
CA ASN A 35 11.09 1.91 6.39
C ASN A 35 12.30 1.46 5.55
N PRO A 36 13.54 1.65 6.01
CA PRO A 36 14.74 1.17 5.32
C PRO A 36 14.73 -0.32 4.98
N GLU A 37 14.03 -1.13 5.79
CA GLU A 37 13.94 -2.59 5.60
C GLU A 37 12.99 -2.96 4.45
N ALA A 38 11.97 -2.13 4.16
CA ALA A 38 10.98 -2.36 3.11
C ALA A 38 11.49 -1.95 1.72
N ARG A 39 12.47 -2.68 1.18
CA ARG A 39 13.18 -2.34 -0.08
C ARG A 39 12.60 -2.97 -1.35
N LYS A 40 11.66 -3.90 -1.24
CA LYS A 40 11.07 -4.64 -2.38
C LYS A 40 9.55 -4.58 -2.34
N PHE A 41 8.90 -4.79 -3.47
CA PHE A 41 7.45 -5.00 -3.52
C PHE A 41 7.17 -6.50 -3.34
N SER A 42 6.84 -6.89 -2.11
CA SER A 42 6.46 -8.25 -1.70
C SER A 42 5.62 -8.22 -0.44
N GLU A 43 4.94 -9.32 -0.12
CA GLU A 43 4.11 -9.49 1.07
C GLU A 43 4.92 -9.24 2.36
N ARG A 44 6.14 -9.81 2.43
CA ARG A 44 7.05 -9.61 3.57
C ARG A 44 7.42 -8.13 3.74
N SER A 45 7.85 -7.47 2.67
CA SER A 45 8.26 -6.06 2.75
C SER A 45 7.06 -5.14 3.03
N GLY A 46 5.88 -5.50 2.51
CA GLY A 46 4.63 -4.77 2.75
C GLY A 46 4.23 -4.77 4.22
N LYS A 47 4.46 -5.89 4.93
CA LYS A 47 4.23 -6.00 6.38
C LYS A 47 5.08 -5.02 7.20
N GLU A 48 6.28 -4.71 6.72
CA GLU A 48 7.21 -3.79 7.36
C GLU A 48 7.03 -2.34 6.88
N GLY A 49 6.14 -2.11 5.91
CA GLY A 49 5.93 -0.80 5.30
C GLY A 49 5.35 0.24 6.27
N ALA A 50 5.72 1.51 6.06
CA ALA A 50 5.28 2.62 6.91
C ALA A 50 3.78 2.95 6.83
N LEU A 51 3.05 2.41 5.85
CA LEU A 51 1.60 2.62 5.68
C LEU A 51 0.76 1.77 6.65
N GLY A 52 1.32 0.70 7.20
CA GLY A 52 0.59 -0.26 8.02
C GLY A 52 -0.46 -1.05 7.22
N LEU A 53 -1.40 -1.66 7.94
CA LEU A 53 -2.53 -2.37 7.34
C LEU A 53 -3.65 -1.38 7.03
N LEU A 54 -4.18 -1.44 5.81
CA LEU A 54 -5.26 -0.58 5.33
C LEU A 54 -6.37 -1.44 4.72
N THR A 55 -7.60 -0.96 4.83
CA THR A 55 -8.75 -1.46 4.09
C THR A 55 -8.82 -0.81 2.71
N GLY A 56 -9.44 -1.51 1.74
CA GLY A 56 -9.60 -1.01 0.38
C GLY A 56 -10.12 0.43 0.26
N PRO A 57 -11.19 0.82 0.99
CA PRO A 57 -11.70 2.20 0.95
C PRO A 57 -10.70 3.27 1.44
N GLU A 58 -9.83 2.94 2.40
CA GLU A 58 -8.83 3.89 2.91
C GLU A 58 -7.77 4.26 1.86
N ILE A 59 -7.52 3.36 0.90
CA ILE A 59 -6.54 3.55 -0.17
C ILE A 59 -6.88 4.80 -1.01
N MET A 60 -8.15 4.94 -1.41
CA MET A 60 -8.61 6.08 -2.19
C MET A 60 -8.49 7.39 -1.42
N GLY A 61 -8.76 7.37 -0.12
CA GLY A 61 -8.57 8.54 0.75
C GLY A 61 -7.11 8.99 0.87
N ARG A 62 -6.13 8.10 0.65
CA ARG A 62 -4.70 8.44 0.63
C ARG A 62 -4.25 8.99 -0.72
N LEU A 63 -4.86 8.52 -1.81
CA LEU A 63 -4.56 8.97 -3.17
C LEU A 63 -5.22 10.32 -3.52
N ALA A 64 -6.47 10.49 -3.12
CA ALA A 64 -7.29 11.66 -3.47
C ALA A 64 -6.92 12.93 -2.71
N ARG A 65 -6.13 12.83 -1.62
CA ARG A 65 -5.48 13.99 -0.99
C ARG A 65 -4.43 14.54 -1.96
N ARG A 66 -4.91 15.34 -2.91
CA ARG A 66 -4.07 16.22 -3.71
C ARG A 66 -3.40 17.18 -2.73
N HIS A 67 -2.11 17.36 -2.91
CA HIS A 67 -1.39 18.50 -2.38
C HIS A 67 -2.21 19.77 -2.70
N ASP A 68 -2.71 20.46 -1.68
CA ASP A 68 -3.22 21.81 -1.82
C ASP A 68 -2.01 22.74 -1.81
N PRO A 69 -1.67 23.40 -2.93
CA PRO A 69 -0.51 24.30 -3.00
C PRO A 69 -0.67 25.57 -2.16
N THR A 70 -1.81 25.78 -1.49
CA THR A 70 -2.05 27.00 -0.68
C THR A 70 -1.57 26.92 0.77
N HIS A 71 -1.00 25.80 1.20
CA HIS A 71 -0.47 25.63 2.55
C HIS A 71 0.96 25.05 2.51
N ASP A 72 1.91 25.88 2.07
CA ASP A 72 3.34 25.85 2.39
C ASP A 72 3.81 27.28 2.68
#